data_AF-A0A2V0PKT2-F1
#
_entry.id   AF-A0A2V0PKT2-F1
#
_cell.length_a   1.000
_cell.length_b   1.000
_cell.length_c   1.000
_cell.angle_alpha   90.00
_cell.angle_beta   90.00
_cell.angle_gamma   90.00
#
_symmetry.space_group_name_H-M   'P 1'
#
loop_
_entity.id
_entity.type
_entity.pdbx_description
1 polymer ?
#
loop_
_entity_poly.entity_id
_entity_poly.type
_entity_poly.pdbx_seq_one_letter_code
_entity_poly.pdbx_strand_id
1 'polypeptide(L)'
;MEWGASLTKGAWQRNSNRTTNEATITALNLPAFVADVIRPLLLEIQRETGKRPPVGMKLDVEGAEYALLPALITNGGLCELSMIYMEAHKEEFRDADGKAVNMSIAEMDGAFERMRRANLKCGVQYTHLDDETYIVGYKVPLPL
;
A
#
# COMPACT_ATOMS: atom_id res chain seq x y z
N MET A 1 -2.13 -10.62 6.48
CA MET A 1 -1.41 -9.40 6.86
C MET A 1 -2.41 -8.27 6.76
N GLU A 2 -2.64 -7.55 7.85
CA GLU A 2 -3.73 -6.57 7.99
C GLU A 2 -3.14 -5.16 8.15
N TRP A 3 -3.71 -4.17 7.45
CA TRP A 3 -3.17 -2.85 7.12
C TRP A 3 -4.24 -1.79 6.85
N GLY A 4 -4.25 -0.76 7.68
CA GLY A 4 -5.26 0.30 7.66
C GLY A 4 -6.16 0.15 8.88
N ALA A 5 -6.32 1.23 9.63
CA ALA A 5 -6.97 1.22 10.93
C ALA A 5 -8.06 2.28 10.99
N SER A 6 -9.25 1.90 11.44
CA SER A 6 -10.16 2.84 12.07
C SER A 6 -10.00 2.68 13.57
N LEU A 7 -9.90 3.80 14.29
CA LEU A 7 -9.85 3.81 15.75
C LEU A 7 -11.18 3.27 16.28
N THR A 8 -11.21 2.02 16.73
CA THR A 8 -12.44 1.43 17.27
C THR A 8 -12.64 1.79 18.73
N LYS A 9 -11.54 2.04 19.47
CA LYS A 9 -11.54 2.52 20.86
C LYS A 9 -10.19 3.16 21.23
N GLY A 10 -10.21 4.29 21.95
CA GLY A 10 -9.02 5.00 22.41
C GLY A 10 -8.94 6.43 21.87
N ALA A 11 -7.76 7.07 21.97
CA ALA A 11 -7.48 8.36 21.36
C ALA A 11 -6.07 8.35 20.74
N TRP A 12 -5.92 8.90 19.53
CA TRP A 12 -4.60 9.16 18.95
C TRP A 12 -3.98 10.35 19.70
N GLN A 13 -3.01 10.10 20.57
CA GLN A 13 -2.27 11.16 21.25
C GLN A 13 -0.77 11.00 21.04
N ARG A 14 -0.17 12.02 20.42
CA ARG A 14 1.28 12.18 20.28
C ARG A 14 1.81 12.74 21.59
N ASN A 15 2.30 11.90 22.51
CA ASN A 15 2.78 12.37 23.81
C ASN A 15 4.30 12.36 23.89
N SER A 16 4.88 13.54 24.10
CA SER A 16 6.32 13.79 24.21
C SER A 16 6.92 13.37 25.57
N ASN A 17 6.15 12.74 26.45
CA ASN A 17 6.67 12.06 27.62
C ASN A 17 5.71 10.91 28.00
N ARG A 18 6.28 9.69 28.04
CA ARG A 18 5.62 8.39 28.20
C ARG A 18 4.35 8.42 29.07
N THR A 19 3.22 8.28 28.41
CA THR A 19 2.00 7.65 28.91
C THR A 19 1.63 6.62 27.85
N THR A 20 1.63 5.34 28.19
CA THR A 20 1.24 4.26 27.28
C THR A 20 -0.24 4.42 26.95
N ASN A 21 -0.51 5.06 25.81
CA ASN A 21 -1.82 5.13 25.21
C ASN A 21 -2.02 3.85 24.40
N GLU A 22 -2.87 2.95 24.91
CA GLU A 22 -3.28 1.76 24.19
C GLU A 22 -4.46 2.10 23.28
N ALA A 23 -4.27 1.96 21.97
CA ALA A 23 -5.33 2.03 20.99
C ALA A 23 -5.58 0.61 20.46
N THR A 24 -6.85 0.19 20.41
CA THR A 24 -7.22 -1.01 19.67
C THR A 24 -7.66 -0.58 18.28
N ILE A 25 -7.02 -1.16 17.27
CA ILE A 25 -7.33 -0.91 15.87
C ILE A 25 -7.70 -2.23 15.21
N THR A 26 -8.78 -2.24 14.45
CA THR A 26 -9.04 -3.35 13.53
C THR A 26 -8.27 -3.05 12.26
N ALA A 27 -7.25 -3.86 11.99
CA ALA A 27 -6.45 -3.72 10.81
C ALA A 27 -7.18 -4.29 9.58
N LEU A 28 -7.12 -3.60 8.44
CA LEU A 28 -7.78 -4.01 7.20
C LEU A 28 -6.86 -4.93 6.40
N ASN A 29 -7.20 -6.19 6.15
CA ASN A 29 -6.42 -6.99 5.21
C ASN A 29 -6.50 -6.42 3.78
N LEU A 30 -5.55 -5.54 3.40
CA LEU A 30 -5.59 -4.81 2.14
C LEU A 30 -5.62 -5.76 0.91
N PRO A 31 -4.81 -6.84 0.84
CA PRO A 31 -4.96 -7.83 -0.21
C PRO A 31 -6.37 -8.44 -0.31
N ALA A 32 -6.95 -8.84 0.83
CA ALA A 32 -8.30 -9.38 0.85
C ALA A 32 -9.34 -8.33 0.48
N PHE A 33 -9.20 -7.09 0.95
CA PHE A 33 -10.08 -5.99 0.60
C PHE A 33 -10.11 -5.74 -0.91
N VAL A 34 -8.94 -5.74 -1.57
CA VAL A 34 -8.88 -5.60 -3.03
C VAL A 34 -9.55 -6.78 -3.73
N ALA A 35 -9.31 -8.01 -3.26
CA ALA A 35 -9.85 -9.23 -3.88
C ALA A 35 -11.37 -9.41 -3.67
N ASP A 36 -11.86 -9.09 -2.47
CA ASP A 36 -13.20 -9.45 -2.00
C ASP A 36 -14.19 -8.28 -2.08
N VAL A 37 -13.70 -7.03 -2.09
CA VAL A 37 -14.54 -5.84 -2.16
C VAL A 37 -14.35 -5.11 -3.49
N ILE A 38 -13.11 -4.76 -3.83
CA ILE A 38 -12.83 -3.93 -5.01
C ILE A 38 -13.08 -4.72 -6.31
N ARG A 39 -12.53 -5.92 -6.45
CA ARG A 39 -12.72 -6.73 -7.67
C ARG A 39 -14.20 -6.96 -8.01
N PRO A 40 -15.09 -7.40 -7.09
CA PRO A 40 -16.51 -7.55 -7.41
C PRO A 40 -17.17 -6.26 -7.91
N LEU A 41 -16.88 -5.12 -7.27
CA LEU A 41 -17.38 -3.81 -7.71
C LEU A 41 -16.92 -3.46 -9.13
N LEU A 42 -15.65 -3.71 -9.45
CA LEU A 42 -15.13 -3.47 -10.80
C LEU A 42 -15.78 -4.36 -11.85
N LEU A 43 -16.09 -5.61 -11.50
CA LEU A 43 -16.79 -6.54 -12.38
C LEU A 43 -18.24 -6.12 -12.60
N GLU A 44 -18.92 -5.61 -11.58
CA GLU A 44 -20.27 -5.08 -11.68
C GLU A 44 -20.32 -3.86 -12.62
N ILE A 45 -19.46 -2.86 -12.39
CA ILE A 45 -19.37 -1.67 -13.26
C ILE A 45 -19.02 -2.07 -14.69
N GLN A 46 -18.13 -3.05 -14.87
CA GLN A 46 -17.78 -3.54 -16.20
C GLN A 46 -18.97 -4.21 -16.91
N ARG A 47 -19.82 -4.95 -16.18
CA ARG A 47 -21.04 -5.55 -16.75
C ARG A 47 -22.04 -4.49 -17.17
N GLU A 48 -22.19 -3.42 -16.39
CA GLU A 48 -23.14 -2.34 -16.65
C GLU A 48 -22.69 -1.42 -17.80
N THR A 49 -21.40 -1.07 -17.83
CA THR A 49 -20.87 -0.04 -18.73
C THR A 49 -20.12 -0.60 -19.94
N GLY A 50 -19.86 -1.92 -19.94
CA GLY A 50 -18.99 -2.59 -20.91
C GLY A 50 -17.51 -2.25 -20.77
N LYS A 51 -17.13 -1.41 -19.78
CA LYS A 51 -15.75 -0.95 -19.57
C LYS A 51 -15.36 -1.11 -18.11
N ARG A 52 -14.15 -1.60 -17.88
CA ARG A 52 -13.59 -1.68 -16.54
C ARG A 52 -13.04 -0.31 -16.14
N PRO A 53 -13.50 0.32 -15.04
CA PRO A 53 -13.01 1.61 -14.64
C PRO A 53 -11.57 1.52 -14.10
N PRO A 54 -10.76 2.58 -14.26
CA PRO A 54 -9.40 2.59 -13.71
C PRO A 54 -9.42 2.71 -12.19
N VAL A 55 -8.47 2.05 -11.52
CA VAL A 55 -8.29 2.15 -10.06
C VAL A 55 -6.87 2.59 -9.74
N GLY A 56 -6.74 3.68 -9.00
CA GLY A 56 -5.47 4.16 -8.45
C GLY A 56 -5.37 3.88 -6.96
N MET A 57 -4.16 3.60 -6.46
CA MET A 57 -3.86 3.46 -5.04
C MET A 57 -2.64 4.32 -4.69
N LYS A 58 -2.72 5.14 -3.62
CA LYS A 58 -1.54 5.64 -2.92
C LYS A 58 -1.23 4.67 -1.78
N LEU A 59 0.00 4.18 -1.71
CA LEU A 59 0.49 3.29 -0.66
C LEU A 59 1.64 3.98 0.07
N ASP A 60 1.34 4.43 1.27
CA ASP A 60 2.21 5.19 2.15
C ASP A 60 1.81 4.77 3.57
N VAL A 61 2.61 3.87 4.13
CA VAL A 61 2.30 3.12 5.36
C VAL A 61 3.51 3.04 6.28
N GLU A 62 4.40 4.03 6.20
CA GLU A 62 5.49 4.26 7.16
C GLU A 62 6.39 3.03 7.38
N GLY A 63 6.77 2.35 6.29
CA GLY A 63 7.73 1.24 6.31
C GLY A 63 7.08 -0.14 6.22
N ALA A 64 5.76 -0.22 6.23
CA ALA A 64 5.03 -1.47 6.01
C ALA A 64 4.86 -1.86 4.53
N GLU A 65 5.35 -1.05 3.59
CA GLU A 65 5.23 -1.28 2.16
C GLU A 65 5.86 -2.62 1.75
N TYR A 66 6.99 -2.99 2.39
CA TYR A 66 7.72 -4.25 2.15
C TYR A 66 6.93 -5.50 2.52
N ALA A 67 5.95 -5.34 3.39
CA ALA A 67 5.08 -6.41 3.83
C ALA A 67 3.84 -6.48 2.92
N LEU A 68 3.31 -5.30 2.58
CA LEU A 68 2.09 -5.12 1.79
C LEU A 68 2.23 -5.46 0.31
N LEU A 69 3.25 -4.91 -0.35
CA LEU A 69 3.37 -5.06 -1.79
C LEU A 69 3.55 -6.53 -2.22
N PRO A 70 4.40 -7.35 -1.57
CA PRO A 70 4.48 -8.77 -1.88
C PRO A 70 3.15 -9.51 -1.66
N ALA A 71 2.38 -9.14 -0.63
CA ALA A 71 1.08 -9.74 -0.37
C ALA A 71 0.05 -9.37 -1.45
N LEU A 72 0.07 -8.13 -1.95
CA LEU A 72 -0.75 -7.68 -3.07
C LEU A 72 -0.37 -8.38 -4.39
N ILE A 73 0.93 -8.58 -4.62
CA ILE A 73 1.47 -9.33 -5.77
C ILE A 73 0.96 -10.78 -5.74
N THR A 74 1.14 -11.47 -4.61
CA THR A 74 0.90 -12.91 -4.48
C THR A 74 -0.58 -13.29 -4.48
N ASN A 75 -1.46 -12.44 -3.94
CA ASN A 75 -2.92 -12.64 -4.01
C ASN A 75 -3.56 -12.15 -5.32
N GLY A 76 -2.78 -11.60 -6.25
CA GLY A 76 -3.28 -11.05 -7.52
C GLY A 76 -4.08 -9.76 -7.37
N GLY A 77 -4.23 -9.23 -6.15
CA GLY A 77 -4.92 -7.96 -5.89
C GLY A 77 -4.27 -6.79 -6.61
N LEU A 78 -2.95 -6.82 -6.78
CA LEU A 78 -2.21 -5.79 -7.50
C LEU A 78 -2.69 -5.63 -8.96
N CYS A 79 -3.11 -6.71 -9.61
CA CYS A 79 -3.58 -6.68 -11.00
C CYS A 79 -5.00 -6.15 -11.18
N GLU A 80 -5.73 -5.94 -10.08
CA GLU A 80 -7.02 -5.26 -10.10
C GLU A 80 -6.84 -3.73 -10.20
N LEU A 81 -5.63 -3.24 -9.93
CA LEU A 81 -5.28 -1.82 -9.96
C LEU A 81 -4.73 -1.43 -11.34
N SER A 82 -5.02 -0.19 -11.74
CA SER A 82 -4.43 0.43 -12.92
C SER A 82 -3.12 1.14 -12.59
N MET A 83 -3.02 1.69 -11.38
CA MET A 83 -1.88 2.46 -10.95
C MET A 83 -1.68 2.37 -9.45
N ILE A 84 -0.43 2.28 -9.03
CA ILE A 84 -0.01 2.40 -7.64
C ILE A 84 1.10 3.45 -7.54
N TYR A 85 0.89 4.39 -6.64
CA TYR A 85 1.90 5.32 -6.19
C TYR A 85 2.35 4.87 -4.82
N MET A 86 3.65 4.64 -4.65
CA MET A 86 4.17 4.10 -3.40
C MET A 86 5.31 4.96 -2.88
N GLU A 87 5.32 5.21 -1.58
CA GLU A 87 6.43 5.84 -0.88
C GLU A 87 7.15 4.78 -0.04
N ALA A 88 8.40 4.48 -0.37
CA ALA A 88 9.18 3.48 0.33
C ALA A 88 9.97 4.09 1.49
N HIS A 89 9.59 3.77 2.72
CA HIS A 89 10.28 4.23 3.92
C HIS A 89 11.38 3.25 4.34
N LYS A 90 12.48 3.71 4.95
CA LYS A 90 13.66 2.86 5.32
C LYS A 90 13.49 2.03 6.62
N GLU A 91 12.31 1.44 6.81
CA GLU A 91 11.88 0.53 7.91
C GLU A 91 11.35 1.15 9.21
N GLU A 92 10.12 0.75 9.58
CA GLU A 92 9.73 0.38 10.95
C GLU A 92 8.99 -0.99 11.01
N PHE A 93 8.94 -1.77 9.93
CA PHE A 93 8.21 -3.05 9.93
C PHE A 93 9.04 -4.21 10.49
N ARG A 94 8.47 -4.89 11.48
CA ARG A 94 8.99 -6.12 12.08
C ARG A 94 8.07 -7.29 11.75
N ASP A 95 8.65 -8.43 11.42
CA ASP A 95 7.90 -9.68 11.24
C ASP A 95 7.25 -10.17 12.55
N ALA A 96 6.53 -11.30 12.48
CA ALA A 96 5.84 -11.88 13.63
C ALA A 96 6.80 -12.27 14.78
N ASP A 97 8.08 -12.46 14.49
CA ASP A 97 9.15 -12.77 15.45
C ASP A 97 9.90 -11.50 15.91
N GLY A 98 9.46 -10.31 15.48
CA GLY A 98 10.03 -9.03 15.84
C GLY A 98 11.30 -8.65 15.06
N LYS A 99 11.66 -9.37 13.98
CA LYS A 99 12.83 -9.05 13.15
C LYS A 99 12.46 -8.03 12.08
N ALA A 100 13.34 -7.07 11.86
CA ALA A 100 13.19 -6.10 10.78
C ALA A 100 13.15 -6.84 9.42
N VAL A 101 12.14 -6.53 8.61
CA VAL A 101 12.02 -7.07 7.25
C VAL A 101 12.83 -6.19 6.31
N ASN A 102 14.09 -6.58 6.12
CA ASN A 102 15.03 -5.80 5.32
C ASN A 102 14.85 -6.15 3.85
N MET A 103 14.14 -5.30 3.13
CA MET A 103 14.04 -5.34 1.67
C MET A 103 14.35 -3.94 1.15
N SER A 104 15.28 -3.84 0.21
CA SER A 104 15.59 -2.58 -0.45
C SER A 104 14.54 -2.25 -1.51
N ILE A 105 14.42 -0.96 -1.84
CA ILE A 105 13.61 -0.49 -2.97
C ILE A 105 13.95 -1.25 -4.26
N ALA A 106 15.24 -1.48 -4.53
CA ALA A 106 15.70 -2.20 -5.72
C ALA A 106 15.21 -3.66 -5.75
N GLU A 107 15.15 -4.33 -4.60
CA GLU A 107 14.61 -5.70 -4.51
C GLU A 107 13.11 -5.73 -4.74
N MET A 108 12.40 -4.71 -4.26
CA MET A 108 10.96 -4.53 -4.49
C MET A 108 10.65 -4.28 -5.96
N ASP A 109 11.37 -3.38 -6.61
CA ASP A 109 11.28 -3.13 -8.05
C ASP A 109 11.54 -4.42 -8.85
N GLY A 110 12.57 -5.17 -8.45
CA GLY A 110 12.89 -6.47 -9.06
C GLY A 110 11.76 -7.49 -8.88
N ALA A 111 11.09 -7.51 -7.74
CA ALA A 111 9.94 -8.39 -7.50
C ALA A 111 8.73 -7.99 -8.35
N PHE A 112 8.44 -6.70 -8.45
CA PHE A 112 7.38 -6.17 -9.31
C PHE A 112 7.62 -6.51 -10.78
N GLU A 113 8.84 -6.30 -11.29
CA GLU A 113 9.19 -6.64 -12.66
C GLU A 113 9.09 -8.14 -12.95
N ARG A 114 9.49 -9.01 -12.01
CA ARG A 114 9.29 -10.47 -12.14
C ARG A 114 7.82 -10.83 -12.23
N MET A 115 6.98 -10.23 -11.38
CA MET A 115 5.53 -10.43 -11.43
C MET A 115 4.94 -9.99 -12.77
N ARG A 116 5.29 -8.80 -13.25
CA ARG A 116 4.81 -8.24 -14.51
C ARG A 116 5.16 -9.15 -15.70
N ARG A 117 6.37 -9.72 -15.70
CA ARG A 117 6.80 -10.71 -16.70
C ARG A 117 6.03 -12.03 -16.60
N ALA A 118 5.76 -12.49 -15.38
CA ALA A 118 5.02 -13.73 -15.14
C ALA A 118 3.51 -13.59 -15.47
N ASN A 119 2.96 -12.38 -15.39
CA ASN A 119 1.55 -12.11 -15.66
C ASN A 119 1.37 -10.91 -16.61
N LEU A 120 1.54 -11.16 -17.91
CA LEU A 120 1.45 -10.15 -18.97
C LEU A 120 0.07 -9.45 -19.06
N LYS A 121 -0.98 -10.02 -18.46
CA LYS A 121 -2.32 -9.41 -18.41
C LYS A 121 -2.47 -8.39 -17.29
N CYS A 122 -1.51 -8.34 -16.36
CA CYS A 122 -1.47 -7.38 -15.26
C CYS A 122 -1.03 -6.01 -15.79
N GLY A 123 -1.99 -5.10 -15.99
CA GLY A 123 -1.76 -3.78 -16.56
C GLY A 123 -1.41 -2.68 -15.55
N VAL A 124 -1.10 -3.05 -14.31
CA VAL A 124 -0.81 -2.10 -13.22
C VAL A 124 0.49 -1.34 -13.51
N GLN A 125 0.42 -0.01 -13.41
CA GLN A 125 1.59 0.87 -13.42
C GLN A 125 2.05 1.14 -11.99
N TYR A 126 3.35 1.12 -11.77
CA TYR A 126 3.96 1.35 -10.48
C TYR A 126 4.89 2.55 -10.56
N THR A 127 4.75 3.48 -9.61
CA THR A 127 5.56 4.69 -9.53
C THR A 127 5.92 4.95 -8.08
N HIS A 128 7.20 5.25 -7.83
CA HIS A 128 7.64 5.76 -6.54
C HIS A 128 7.31 7.26 -6.43
N LEU A 129 6.67 7.65 -5.34
CA LEU A 129 6.53 9.05 -4.94
C LEU A 129 7.23 9.23 -3.60
N ASP A 130 8.06 10.26 -3.50
CA ASP A 130 8.65 10.75 -2.25
C ASP A 130 7.94 12.09 -2.00
N ASP A 131 6.91 12.07 -1.14
CA ASP A 131 6.17 13.28 -0.75
C ASP A 131 6.59 13.82 0.62
N GLU A 132 7.49 13.12 1.32
CA GLU A 132 8.05 13.53 2.61
C GLU A 132 9.33 14.39 2.52
N THR A 133 10.12 14.32 1.43
CA THR A 133 11.34 15.17 1.28
C THR A 133 11.08 16.67 1.35
N TYR A 134 9.83 17.11 1.19
CA TYR A 134 9.44 18.51 1.23
C TYR A 134 9.30 19.10 2.65
N ILE A 135 9.37 18.28 3.70
CA ILE A 135 9.39 18.75 5.10
C ILE A 135 10.66 19.58 5.38
N VAL A 136 11.67 19.53 4.50
CA VAL A 136 12.88 20.37 4.56
C VAL A 136 12.78 21.60 3.64
N GLY A 137 11.69 22.36 3.70
CA GLY A 137 11.68 23.80 3.37
C GLY A 137 11.87 24.25 1.92
N TYR A 138 11.91 23.36 0.92
CA TYR A 138 12.00 23.76 -0.49
C TYR A 138 10.69 23.51 -1.24
N LYS A 139 10.05 24.61 -1.68
CA LYS A 139 8.87 24.62 -2.55
C LYS A 139 9.25 24.19 -3.97
N VAL A 140 8.51 23.26 -4.58
CA VAL A 140 8.43 23.09 -6.05
C VAL A 140 6.99 22.71 -6.42
N PRO A 141 6.40 23.28 -7.49
CA PRO A 141 4.98 23.21 -7.77
C PRO A 141 4.56 21.83 -8.31
N LEU A 142 3.30 21.47 -8.06
CA LEU A 142 2.63 20.36 -8.75
C LEU A 142 2.77 20.54 -10.27
N PRO A 143 2.85 19.43 -11.04
CA PRO A 143 2.92 19.51 -12.49
C PRO A 143 1.73 20.28 -13.06
N LEU A 144 1.99 21.14 -14.05
CA LEU A 144 0.95 21.77 -14.87
C LEU A 144 0.17 20.72 -15.67
#